data_AF-A0A1B6HB99-F1
#
_entry.id   AF-A0A1B6HB99-F1
#
_cell.length_a   1.000
_cell.length_b   1.000
_cell.length_c   1.000
_cell.angle_alpha   90.00
_cell.angle_beta   90.00
_cell.angle_gamma   90.00
#
_symmetry.space_group_name_H-M   'P 1'
#
loop_
_entity.id
_entity.type
_entity.pdbx_description
1 polymer ?
#
loop_
_entity_poly.entity_id
_entity_poly.type
_entity_poly.pdbx_seq_one_letter_code
_entity_poly.pdbx_strand_id
1 'polypeptide(L)'
;LGFGLTPNTAKWLCGGTLISEHFVLTAAHCLDHFSVGRPKFVKLGMVNVLRDYSKNVQILKIDKTIFYPYYNKTVKMNDIGLIKLERKVQFNTYALPACLDS
;
A
#
# COMPACT_ATOMS: atom_id res chain seq x y z
N LEU A 1 -3.66 2.50 0.55
CA LEU A 1 -2.82 2.64 1.76
C LEU A 1 -3.60 3.38 2.83
N GLY A 2 -3.75 2.75 3.99
CA GLY A 2 -4.55 3.24 5.11
C GLY A 2 -3.69 3.85 6.20
N PHE A 3 -4.05 5.06 6.64
CA PHE A 3 -3.39 5.83 7.69
C PHE A 3 -4.31 5.92 8.91
N GLY A 4 -3.82 5.52 10.08
CA GLY A 4 -4.62 5.51 11.32
C GLY A 4 -4.25 4.35 12.23
N LEU A 5 -4.98 4.22 13.34
CA LEU A 5 -4.71 3.22 14.37
C LEU A 5 -5.32 1.86 14.06
N THR A 6 -6.52 1.83 13.45
CA THR A 6 -7.22 0.58 13.12
C THR A 6 -7.70 0.61 11.67
N PRO A 7 -7.94 -0.56 11.03
CA PRO A 7 -8.45 -0.60 9.65
C PRO A 7 -9.78 0.13 9.45
N ASN A 8 -10.67 0.11 10.45
CA ASN A 8 -12.01 0.70 10.37
C ASN A 8 -11.98 2.24 10.43
N THR A 9 -11.01 2.83 11.13
CA THR A 9 -10.83 4.28 11.24
C THR A 9 -9.75 4.81 10.29
N ALA A 10 -9.11 3.92 9.52
CA ALA A 10 -8.03 4.29 8.62
C ALA A 10 -8.55 5.17 7.47
N LYS A 11 -7.85 6.27 7.21
CA LYS A 11 -8.03 7.09 6.00
C LYS A 11 -7.26 6.46 4.85
N TRP A 12 -7.94 6.18 3.74
CA TRP A 12 -7.34 5.56 2.56
C TRP A 12 -6.89 6.64 1.57
N LEU A 13 -5.68 7.16 1.73
CA LEU A 13 -5.23 8.40 1.06
C LEU A 13 -4.27 8.18 -0.11
N CYS A 14 -3.70 6.99 -0.23
CA CYS A 14 -2.73 6.67 -1.28
C CYS A 14 -3.03 5.31 -1.92
N GLY A 15 -2.59 5.13 -3.16
CA GLY A 15 -2.59 3.86 -3.88
C GLY A 15 -1.28 3.08 -3.76
N GLY A 16 -1.22 1.96 -4.45
CA GLY A 16 -0.03 1.12 -4.59
C GLY A 16 -0.35 -0.10 -5.44
N THR A 17 0.69 -0.71 -6.01
CA THR A 17 0.60 -1.87 -6.88
C THR A 17 1.21 -3.07 -6.18
N LEU A 18 0.44 -4.16 -6.06
CA LEU A 18 0.99 -5.43 -5.58
C LEU A 18 1.97 -5.95 -6.63
N ILE A 19 3.19 -6.30 -6.21
CA ILE A 19 4.22 -6.84 -7.12
C ILE A 19 4.73 -8.23 -6.68
N SER A 20 4.35 -8.66 -5.47
CA SER A 20 4.50 -10.04 -5.00
C SER A 20 3.56 -10.31 -3.83
N GLU A 21 3.57 -11.52 -3.26
CA GLU A 21 2.77 -11.87 -2.08
C GLU A 21 3.12 -11.04 -0.83
N HIS A 22 4.29 -10.41 -0.76
CA HIS A 22 4.74 -9.62 0.39
C HIS A 22 4.98 -8.15 0.09
N PHE A 23 5.05 -7.77 -1.19
CA PHE A 23 5.54 -6.45 -1.57
C PHE A 23 4.52 -5.66 -2.38
N VAL A 24 4.33 -4.42 -1.96
CA VAL A 24 3.54 -3.41 -2.67
C VAL A 24 4.47 -2.27 -3.06
N LEU A 25 4.54 -1.99 -4.36
CA LEU A 25 5.20 -0.81 -4.90
C LEU A 25 4.28 0.40 -4.77
N THR A 26 4.81 1.55 -4.39
CA THR A 26 4.05 2.79 -4.23
C THR A 26 4.96 4.00 -4.46
N ALA A 27 4.40 5.20 -4.30
CA ALA A 27 5.19 6.43 -4.30
C ALA A 27 5.88 6.64 -2.95
N ALA A 28 7.08 7.20 -2.95
CA ALA A 28 7.82 7.48 -1.72
C ALA A 28 7.08 8.48 -0.81
N HIS A 29 6.41 9.48 -1.40
CA HIS A 29 5.64 10.47 -0.64
C HIS A 29 4.46 9.85 0.12
N CYS A 30 3.97 8.68 -0.31
CA CYS A 30 2.91 7.95 0.37
C CYS A 30 3.40 7.22 1.63
N LEU A 31 4.71 7.06 1.82
CA LEU A 31 5.28 6.36 2.97
C LEU A 31 5.38 7.25 4.23
N ASP A 32 5.31 8.57 4.07
CA ASP A 32 5.34 9.55 5.17
C ASP A 32 4.61 10.84 4.80
N HIS A 33 3.29 10.85 5.08
CA HIS A 33 2.42 11.98 4.81
C HIS A 33 2.50 13.01 5.95
N PHE A 34 2.71 14.28 5.61
CA PHE A 34 2.96 15.34 6.60
C PHE A 34 1.88 15.47 7.68
N SER A 35 0.61 15.33 7.33
CA SER A 35 -0.52 15.53 8.27
C SER A 35 -1.05 14.28 8.97
N VAL A 36 -0.72 13.07 8.48
CA VAL A 36 -1.29 11.82 9.01
C VAL A 36 -0.24 10.74 9.31
N GLY A 37 1.04 11.05 9.08
CA GLY A 37 2.17 10.16 9.34
C GLY A 37 2.31 9.03 8.31
N ARG A 38 2.71 7.85 8.81
CA ARG A 38 3.01 6.68 7.98
C ARG A 38 1.79 5.79 7.77
N PRO A 39 1.65 5.15 6.60
CA PRO A 39 0.59 4.18 6.40
C PRO A 39 0.80 2.97 7.32
N LYS A 40 -0.29 2.38 7.79
CA LYS A 40 -0.30 1.20 8.66
C LYS A 40 -0.92 -0.02 7.99
N PHE A 41 -1.75 0.20 6.96
CA PHE A 41 -2.52 -0.86 6.33
C PHE A 41 -2.46 -0.80 4.81
N VAL A 42 -2.48 -1.96 4.18
CA VAL A 42 -2.79 -2.14 2.76
C VAL A 42 -4.14 -2.81 2.66
N LYS A 43 -4.99 -2.34 1.75
CA LYS A 43 -6.27 -2.95 1.40
C LYS A 43 -6.20 -3.37 -0.06
N LEU A 44 -6.50 -4.64 -0.34
CA LEU A 44 -6.46 -5.28 -1.65
C LEU A 44 -7.80 -5.97 -1.95
N GLY A 45 -8.05 -6.31 -3.21
CA GLY A 45 -9.24 -7.06 -3.61
C GLY A 45 -10.53 -6.23 -3.68
N MET A 46 -10.41 -4.90 -3.72
CA MET A 46 -11.55 -4.00 -3.91
C MET A 46 -11.84 -3.81 -5.40
N VAL A 47 -13.10 -3.95 -5.78
CA VAL A 47 -13.64 -3.69 -7.12
C VAL A 47 -14.54 -2.44 -7.09
N ASN A 48 -15.24 -2.18 -5.97
CA ASN A 48 -16.10 -1.02 -5.78
C ASN A 48 -15.89 -0.38 -4.40
N VAL A 49 -15.33 0.83 -4.42
CA VAL A 49 -14.98 1.60 -3.21
C VAL A 49 -16.17 1.95 -2.30
N LEU A 50 -17.38 1.99 -2.83
CA LEU A 50 -18.60 2.37 -2.10
C LEU A 50 -19.41 1.18 -1.58
N ARG A 51 -19.16 -0.04 -2.08
CA ARG A 51 -20.04 -1.20 -1.85
C ARG A 51 -19.33 -2.50 -1.47
N ASP A 52 -18.00 -2.50 -1.37
CA ASP A 52 -17.28 -3.74 -1.08
C ASP A 52 -17.29 -4.15 0.40
N TYR A 53 -18.32 -4.93 0.73
CA TYR A 53 -18.31 -5.91 1.83
C TYR A 53 -17.91 -7.31 1.31
N SER A 54 -17.27 -7.39 0.14
CA SER A 54 -16.97 -8.68 -0.48
C SER A 54 -15.93 -9.46 0.33
N LYS A 55 -16.10 -10.79 0.34
CA LYS A 55 -15.17 -11.74 0.99
C LYS A 55 -13.74 -11.69 0.41
N ASN A 56 -13.54 -10.94 -0.66
CA ASN A 56 -12.28 -10.86 -1.40
C ASN A 56 -11.35 -9.76 -0.86
N VAL A 57 -11.90 -8.82 -0.07
CA VAL A 57 -11.11 -7.72 0.49
C VAL A 57 -10.16 -8.25 1.56
N GLN A 58 -8.87 -7.96 1.36
CA GLN A 58 -7.84 -8.28 2.35
C GLN A 58 -7.25 -6.99 2.89
N ILE A 59 -7.31 -6.82 4.22
CA ILE A 59 -6.60 -5.76 4.92
C ILE A 59 -5.42 -6.38 5.66
N LEU A 60 -4.22 -5.94 5.28
CA LEU A 60 -2.95 -6.40 5.83
C LEU A 60 -2.23 -5.25 6.52
N LYS A 61 -1.55 -5.55 7.62
CA LYS A 61 -0.64 -4.61 8.29
C LYS A 61 0.67 -4.51 7.53
N ILE A 62 1.29 -3.34 7.64
CA ILE A 62 2.61 -3.05 7.08
C ILE A 62 3.68 -3.41 8.11
N ASP A 63 4.61 -4.28 7.72
CA ASP A 63 5.82 -4.61 8.48
C ASP A 63 6.85 -3.48 8.35
N LYS A 64 7.15 -3.09 7.10
CA LYS A 64 8.19 -2.11 6.81
C LYS A 64 7.81 -1.22 5.63
N THR A 65 8.12 0.07 5.75
CA THR A 65 8.18 1.00 4.61
C THR A 65 9.64 1.24 4.24
N ILE A 66 9.94 1.21 2.95
CA ILE A 66 11.29 1.31 2.41
C ILE A 66 11.29 2.43 1.37
N PHE A 67 11.91 3.54 1.72
CA PHE A 67 12.11 4.65 0.79
C PHE A 67 13.21 4.30 -0.20
N TYR A 68 13.06 4.78 -1.43
CA TYR A 68 14.22 4.85 -2.31
C TYR A 68 15.30 5.74 -1.69
N PRO A 69 16.57 5.31 -1.62
CA PRO A 69 17.62 6.04 -0.90
C PRO A 69 17.83 7.48 -1.36
N TYR A 70 17.53 7.77 -2.64
CA TYR A 70 17.69 9.11 -3.23
C TYR A 70 16.35 9.84 -3.42
N TYR A 71 15.29 9.45 -2.71
CA TYR A 71 14.04 10.20 -2.72
C TYR A 71 14.26 11.61 -2.15
N ASN A 72 13.91 12.63 -2.94
CA ASN A 72 13.96 14.02 -2.52
C ASN A 72 12.54 14.52 -2.23
N LYS A 73 12.21 14.71 -0.94
CA LYS A 73 10.89 15.15 -0.50
C LYS A 73 10.53 16.57 -0.94
N THR A 74 11.51 17.46 -1.11
CA THR A 74 11.30 18.87 -1.46
C THR A 74 10.86 19.03 -2.90
N VAL A 75 11.56 18.39 -3.84
CA VAL A 75 11.25 18.47 -5.28
C VAL A 75 10.48 17.26 -5.81
N LYS A 76 10.15 16.29 -4.94
CA LYS A 76 9.47 15.02 -5.28
C LYS A 76 10.19 14.19 -6.35
N MET A 77 11.51 14.24 -6.37
CA MET A 77 12.33 13.44 -7.29
C MET A 77 12.56 12.03 -6.74
N ASN A 78 12.62 11.04 -7.63
CA ASN A 78 12.76 9.62 -7.29
C ASN A 78 11.64 9.14 -6.34
N ASP A 79 10.40 9.48 -6.67
CA ASP A 79 9.21 9.25 -5.85
C ASP A 79 8.72 7.80 -5.93
N ILE A 80 9.57 6.87 -5.51
CA ILE A 80 9.32 5.44 -5.50
C ILE A 80 9.61 4.84 -4.12
N GLY A 81 8.70 3.99 -3.66
CA GLY A 81 8.74 3.39 -2.34
C GLY A 81 8.22 1.96 -2.36
N LEU A 82 8.72 1.16 -1.42
CA LEU A 82 8.33 -0.23 -1.28
C LEU A 82 7.74 -0.47 0.11
N ILE A 83 6.66 -1.25 0.15
CA ILE A 83 6.00 -1.67 1.38
C ILE A 83 6.17 -3.19 1.49
N LYS A 84 6.69 -3.64 2.63
CA LYS A 84 6.67 -5.05 3.03
C LYS A 84 5.48 -5.30 3.96
N LEU A 85 4.69 -6.31 3.65
CA LEU A 85 3.52 -6.73 4.41
C LEU A 85 3.94 -7.68 5.55
N GLU A 86 3.25 -7.60 6.69
CA GLU A 86 3.47 -8.46 7.87
C GLU A 86 3.14 -9.94 7.58
N ARG A 87 2.23 -10.18 6.64
CA ARG A 87 1.86 -11.52 6.19
C ARG A 87 1.62 -11.54 4.68
N LYS A 88 1.70 -12.74 4.09
CA LYS A 88 1.41 -12.98 2.67
C LYS A 88 -0.02 -12.57 2.31
N VAL A 89 -0.15 -11.94 1.15
CA VAL A 89 -1.44 -11.80 0.46
C VAL A 89 -1.90 -13.16 -0.03
N GLN A 90 -3.17 -13.48 0.19
CA GLN A 90 -3.79 -14.67 -0.40
C GLN A 90 -4.21 -14.34 -1.82
N PHE A 91 -3.50 -14.89 -2.81
CA PHE A 91 -3.84 -14.60 -4.20
C PHE A 91 -5.20 -15.18 -4.59
N ASN A 92 -5.96 -14.40 -5.35
CA ASN A 92 -7.25 -14.77 -5.92
C ASN A 92 -7.54 -13.88 -7.14
N THR A 93 -8.68 -14.08 -7.81
CA THR A 93 -9.08 -13.32 -9.00
C THR A 93 -9.09 -11.80 -8.82
N TYR A 94 -9.10 -11.29 -7.58
CA TYR A 94 -9.16 -9.87 -7.23
C TYR A 94 -7.84 -9.35 -6.63
N ALA A 95 -6.88 -10.21 -6.34
CA ALA A 95 -5.61 -9.85 -5.70
C ALA A 95 -4.47 -10.68 -6.32
N LEU A 96 -3.91 -10.16 -7.42
CA LEU A 96 -2.74 -10.72 -8.11
C LEU A 96 -1.68 -9.64 -8.30
N PRO A 97 -0.39 -10.01 -8.34
CA PRO A 97 0.69 -9.06 -8.56
C PRO A 97 0.71 -8.59 -10.02
N ALA A 98 1.11 -7.34 -10.23
CA ALA A 98 1.50 -6.84 -11.55
C ALA A 98 2.92 -7.29 -11.90
N CYS A 99 3.20 -7.42 -13.20
CA CYS A 99 4.56 -7.66 -13.69
C CYS A 99 5.40 -6.38 -13.56
N LEU A 100 6.72 -6.57 -13.43
CA LEU A 100 7.72 -5.51 -13.57
C LEU A 100 8.45 -5.72 -14.90
N ASP A 101 8.80 -4.61 -15.54
CA ASP A 101 9.61 -4.61 -16.74
C ASP A 101 11.08 -4.94 -16.41
N SER A 102 11.77 -5.60 -17.34
CA SER A 102 13.14 -6.14 -17.16
C SER A 102 14.17 -5.43 -18.01
#